data_AF-A0A8T5HZV1-F1
#
_entry.id   AF-A0A8T5HZV1-F1
#
_cell.length_a   1.000
_cell.length_b   1.000
_cell.length_c   1.000
_cell.angle_alpha   90.00
_cell.angle_beta   90.00
_cell.angle_gamma   90.00
#
_symmetry.space_group_name_H-M   'P 1'
#
loop_
_entity.id
_entity.type
_entity.pdbx_description
1 polymer ?
#
loop_
_entity_poly.entity_id
_entity_poly.type
_entity_poly.pdbx_seq_one_letter_code
_entity_poly.pdbx_strand_id
1 'polypeptide(L)'
;MTEIQLAGSGGWVNADLTDEQITKSKLVPNIDKYFLASLEKLDTTKIKKHFCKQCDSEFEGPTKIQIEESPNEVVADGLTLIERGQYTCHQCNSIIGEYRVFQKSE
;
A
#
# COMPACT_ATOMS: atom_id res chain seq x y z
N MET A 1 -12.99 -4.10 -11.99
CA MET A 1 -11.69 -3.76 -11.39
C MET A 1 -11.10 -2.64 -12.22
N THR A 2 -10.59 -1.61 -11.56
CA THR A 2 -10.10 -0.39 -12.22
C THR A 2 -8.63 -0.23 -11.86
N GLU A 3 -7.81 0.04 -12.87
CA GLU A 3 -6.39 0.28 -12.70
C GLU A 3 -6.19 1.68 -12.12
N ILE A 4 -5.64 1.76 -10.92
CA ILE A 4 -5.42 3.02 -10.20
C ILE A 4 -3.97 3.11 -9.74
N GLN A 5 -3.39 4.28 -9.99
CA GLN A 5 -2.09 4.65 -9.49
C GLN A 5 -2.19 5.14 -8.04
N LEU A 6 -1.63 4.35 -7.13
CA LEU A 6 -1.55 4.64 -5.70
C LEU A 6 -0.19 5.26 -5.38
N ALA A 7 -0.20 6.47 -4.84
CA ALA A 7 0.98 7.15 -4.34
C ALA A 7 1.45 6.53 -3.03
N GLY A 8 2.77 6.31 -2.94
CA GLY A 8 3.48 5.92 -1.73
C GLY A 8 4.54 6.97 -1.37
N SER A 9 5.23 6.75 -0.24
CA SER A 9 6.27 7.65 0.25
C SER A 9 7.52 7.68 -0.65
N GLY A 10 7.84 6.56 -1.30
CA GLY A 10 9.03 6.38 -2.13
C GLY A 10 8.72 6.09 -3.60
N GLY A 11 7.52 6.37 -4.06
CA GLY A 11 7.12 6.17 -5.45
C GLY A 11 5.62 5.99 -5.61
N TRP A 12 5.22 5.16 -6.57
CA TRP A 12 3.81 4.81 -6.76
C TRP A 12 3.70 3.37 -7.25
N VAL A 13 2.55 2.75 -7.02
CA VAL A 13 2.20 1.45 -7.60
C VAL A 13 0.95 1.61 -8.43
N ASN A 14 0.84 0.85 -9.51
CA ASN A 14 -0.37 0.79 -10.30
C ASN A 14 -0.97 -0.60 -10.16
N ALA A 15 -2.20 -0.65 -9.65
CA ALA A 15 -2.84 -1.90 -9.28
C ALA A 15 -4.32 -1.90 -9.68
N ASP A 16 -4.85 -3.09 -9.90
CA ASP A 16 -6.28 -3.29 -10.11
C ASP A 16 -7.02 -3.28 -8.77
N LEU A 17 -7.89 -2.29 -8.57
CA LEU A 17 -8.67 -2.09 -7.35
C LEU A 17 -10.17 -2.27 -7.58
N THR A 18 -10.89 -2.63 -6.52
CA THR A 18 -12.37 -2.60 -6.49
C THR A 18 -12.87 -1.21 -6.09
N ASP A 19 -14.11 -0.87 -6.43
CA ASP A 19 -14.70 0.46 -6.13
C ASP A 19 -14.63 0.82 -4.63
N GLU A 20 -14.73 -0.18 -3.75
CA GLU A 20 -14.56 -0.01 -2.32
C GLU A 20 -13.11 0.38 -1.95
N GLN A 21 -12.12 -0.29 -2.53
CA GLN A 21 -10.71 0.04 -2.31
C GLN A 21 -10.37 1.42 -2.89
N ILE A 22 -10.89 1.75 -4.07
CA ILE A 22 -10.71 3.07 -4.69
C ILE A 22 -11.21 4.15 -3.73
N THR A 23 -12.41 3.97 -3.17
CA THR A 23 -12.98 4.89 -2.19
C THR A 23 -12.12 4.98 -0.93
N LYS A 24 -11.68 3.85 -0.36
CA LYS A 24 -10.79 3.81 0.82
C LYS A 24 -9.44 4.48 0.58
N SER A 25 -8.90 4.35 -0.63
CA SER A 25 -7.60 4.92 -1.00
C SER A 25 -7.60 6.45 -1.16
N LYS A 26 -8.77 7.09 -1.24
CA LYS A 26 -8.90 8.55 -1.24
C LYS A 26 -8.83 9.08 0.20
N LEU A 27 -7.65 9.55 0.63
CA LEU A 27 -7.50 10.24 1.92
C LEU A 27 -8.25 11.57 1.95
N VAL A 28 -8.37 12.25 0.81
CA VAL A 28 -9.03 13.55 0.67
C VAL A 28 -10.15 13.43 -0.36
N PRO A 29 -11.43 13.59 0.01
CA PRO A 29 -12.57 13.37 -0.89
C PRO A 29 -12.54 14.22 -2.18
N ASN A 30 -11.94 15.41 -2.11
CA ASN A 30 -11.92 16.39 -3.19
C ASN A 30 -10.59 16.40 -3.98
N ILE A 31 -9.76 15.37 -3.84
CA ILE A 31 -8.52 15.23 -4.61
C ILE A 31 -8.54 13.90 -5.34
N ASP A 32 -8.28 13.93 -6.64
CA ASP A 32 -8.06 12.72 -7.45
C ASP A 32 -6.64 12.18 -7.24
N LYS A 33 -6.30 11.92 -5.98
CA LYS A 33 -5.06 11.24 -5.57
C LYS A 33 -5.41 10.09 -4.64
N TYR A 34 -4.87 8.94 -4.99
CA TYR A 34 -5.07 7.69 -4.26
C TYR A 34 -3.78 7.35 -3.54
N PHE A 35 -3.89 6.91 -2.30
CA PHE A 35 -2.74 6.63 -1.45
C PHE A 35 -2.74 5.19 -0.98
N LEU A 36 -1.57 4.56 -1.12
CA LEU A 36 -1.29 3.20 -0.66
C LEU A 36 -1.48 3.06 0.86
N ALA A 37 -1.09 4.07 1.63
CA ALA A 37 -1.12 4.05 3.10
C ALA A 37 -2.54 4.01 3.70
N SER A 38 -3.56 4.42 2.93
CA SER A 38 -4.97 4.36 3.34
C SER A 38 -5.60 2.99 3.07
N LEU A 39 -4.92 2.16 2.28
CA LEU A 39 -5.34 0.82 2.00
C LEU A 39 -4.68 -0.16 2.96
N GLU A 40 -5.38 -1.26 3.18
CA GLU A 40 -4.81 -2.44 3.79
C GLU A 40 -3.84 -3.14 2.82
N LYS A 41 -3.43 -4.36 3.17
CA LYS A 41 -2.58 -5.18 2.32
C LYS A 41 -3.22 -5.39 0.94
N LEU A 42 -2.55 -4.91 -0.09
CA LEU A 42 -2.87 -5.20 -1.47
C LEU A 42 -2.23 -6.51 -1.87
N ASP A 43 -2.99 -7.25 -2.68
CA ASP A 43 -2.47 -8.43 -3.34
C ASP A 43 -1.45 -7.99 -4.40
N THR A 44 -0.20 -8.44 -4.24
CA THR A 44 0.87 -8.16 -5.19
C THR A 44 0.52 -8.61 -6.60
N THR A 45 -0.28 -9.66 -6.76
CA THR A 45 -0.70 -10.14 -8.09
C THR A 45 -1.55 -9.13 -8.86
N LYS A 46 -2.19 -8.20 -8.16
CA LYS A 46 -2.96 -7.10 -8.75
C LYS A 46 -2.09 -5.90 -9.11
N ILE A 47 -0.85 -5.85 -8.64
CA ILE A 47 0.11 -4.79 -8.96
C ILE A 47 0.73 -5.10 -10.32
N LYS A 48 0.34 -4.33 -11.33
CA LYS A 48 0.84 -4.48 -12.70
C LYS A 48 2.20 -3.85 -12.89
N LYS A 49 2.43 -2.71 -12.25
CA LYS A 49 3.67 -1.94 -12.36
C LYS A 49 3.88 -1.05 -11.16
N HIS A 50 5.12 -0.61 -10.98
CA HIS A 50 5.47 0.30 -9.92
C HIS A 50 6.62 1.22 -10.32
N PHE A 51 6.65 2.40 -9.73
CA PHE A 51 7.76 3.33 -9.87
C PHE A 51 8.50 3.45 -8.55
N CYS A 52 9.83 3.40 -8.64
CA CYS A 52 10.72 3.59 -7.51
C CYS A 52 11.43 4.94 -7.64
N LYS A 53 11.21 5.83 -6.68
CA LYS A 53 11.86 7.14 -6.62
C LYS A 53 13.37 7.03 -6.42
N GLN A 54 13.85 6.01 -5.72
CA GLN A 54 15.29 5.80 -5.50
C GLN A 54 16.01 5.37 -6.79
N CYS A 55 15.36 4.56 -7.63
CA CYS A 55 15.87 4.16 -8.94
C CYS A 55 15.57 5.19 -10.03
N ASP A 56 14.67 6.14 -9.75
CA ASP A 56 14.06 7.05 -10.73
C ASP A 56 13.56 6.30 -11.98
N SER A 57 12.95 5.13 -11.76
CA SER A 57 12.61 4.19 -12.83
C SER A 57 11.27 3.50 -12.57
N GLU A 58 10.54 3.23 -13.66
CA GLU A 58 9.35 2.39 -13.68
C GLU A 58 9.74 0.94 -13.93
N PHE A 59 9.09 0.04 -13.21
CA PHE A 59 9.29 -1.40 -13.29
C PHE A 59 7.95 -2.09 -13.53
N GLU A 60 7.96 -3.02 -14.49
CA GLU A 60 6.82 -3.90 -14.70
C GLU A 60 6.79 -5.04 -13.68
N GLY A 61 5.59 -5.39 -13.26
CA GLY A 61 5.33 -6.46 -12.31
C GLY A 61 5.18 -6.00 -10.85
N PRO A 62 4.97 -6.98 -9.96
CA PRO A 62 4.68 -6.72 -8.56
C PRO A 62 5.88 -6.15 -7.81
N THR A 63 5.59 -5.32 -6.81
CA THR A 63 6.57 -4.97 -5.78
C THR A 63 6.78 -6.14 -4.83
N LYS A 64 7.92 -6.17 -4.14
CA LYS A 64 8.12 -7.12 -3.03
C LYS A 64 7.35 -6.59 -1.82
N ILE A 65 6.77 -7.48 -1.02
CA ILE A 65 6.23 -7.13 0.29
C ILE A 65 7.17 -7.63 1.37
N GLN A 66 7.52 -6.75 2.29
CA GLN A 66 8.23 -7.08 3.51
C GLN A 66 7.28 -6.86 4.69
N ILE A 67 6.89 -7.94 5.35
CA ILE A 67 6.01 -7.90 6.52
C ILE A 67 6.89 -7.68 7.75
N GLU A 68 6.52 -6.76 8.64
CA GLU A 68 7.20 -6.58 9.92
C GLU A 68 6.80 -7.71 10.88
N GLU A 69 7.78 -8.25 11.63
CA GLU A 69 7.62 -9.45 12.48
C GLU A 69 6.79 -9.24 13.75
N SER A 70 6.35 -8.01 14.04
CA SER A 70 5.60 -7.66 15.25
C SER A 70 4.12 -7.33 14.94
N PRO A 71 3.29 -8.35 14.62
CA PRO A 71 1.84 -8.19 14.54
C PRO A 71 1.21 -8.09 15.94
N ASN A 72 0.08 -7.40 16.04
CA ASN A 72 -0.76 -7.23 17.24
C ASN A 72 -0.31 -6.14 18.22
N GLU A 73 0.12 -5.00 17.71
CA GLU A 73 0.37 -3.83 18.55
C GLU A 73 -0.96 -3.13 18.88
N VAL A 74 -1.26 -2.93 20.17
CA VAL A 74 -2.44 -2.17 20.60
C VAL A 74 -2.17 -0.69 20.40
N VAL A 75 -2.79 -0.10 19.38
CA VAL A 75 -2.58 1.31 19.00
C VAL A 75 -3.49 2.24 19.79
N ALA A 76 -4.72 1.80 20.05
CA ALA A 76 -5.70 2.50 20.88
C ALA A 76 -6.69 1.50 21.49
N ASP A 77 -7.52 1.98 22.42
CA ASP A 77 -8.59 1.17 23.00
C ASP A 77 -9.55 0.69 21.90
N GLY A 78 -9.71 -0.63 21.77
CA GLY A 78 -10.47 -1.25 20.68
C GLY A 78 -9.85 -1.19 19.29
N LEU A 79 -8.57 -0.81 19.13
CA LEU A 79 -7.88 -0.77 17.83
C LEU A 79 -6.49 -1.43 17.91
N THR A 80 -6.35 -2.58 17.26
CA THR A 80 -5.11 -3.37 17.22
C THR A 80 -4.53 -3.36 15.81
N LEU A 81 -3.26 -3.01 15.67
CA LEU A 81 -2.50 -3.19 14.43
C LEU A 81 -2.09 -4.65 14.31
N ILE A 82 -2.82 -5.42 13.51
CA ILE A 82 -2.61 -6.86 13.36
C ILE A 82 -1.55 -7.20 12.31
N GLU A 83 -1.33 -6.32 11.34
CA GLU A 83 -0.27 -6.50 10.34
C GLU A 83 0.25 -5.14 9.86
N ARG A 84 1.57 -5.03 9.75
CA ARG A 84 2.24 -3.93 9.08
C ARG A 84 3.22 -4.49 8.07
N GLY A 85 3.26 -3.90 6.88
CA GLY A 85 4.25 -4.26 5.89
C GLY A 85 4.58 -3.11 4.95
N GLN A 86 5.64 -3.31 4.20
CA GLN A 86 6.22 -2.33 3.31
C GLN A 86 6.34 -2.93 1.90
N TYR A 87 5.86 -2.19 0.90
CA TYR A 87 6.12 -2.50 -0.50
C TYR A 87 7.51 -1.98 -0.85
N THR A 88 8.39 -2.87 -1.26
CA THR A 88 9.78 -2.55 -1.62
C THR A 88 10.04 -2.77 -3.09
N CYS A 89 10.90 -1.94 -3.66
CA CYS A 89 11.36 -2.09 -5.02
C CYS A 89 12.14 -3.40 -5.18
N HIS A 90 11.81 -4.17 -6.21
CA HIS A 90 12.46 -5.45 -6.45
C HIS A 90 13.96 -5.35 -6.79
N GLN A 91 14.41 -4.22 -7.33
CA GLN A 91 15.81 -3.96 -7.72
C GLN A 91 16.69 -3.45 -6.58
N CYS A 92 16.26 -2.41 -5.87
CA CYS A 92 17.08 -1.71 -4.88
C CYS A 92 16.59 -1.90 -3.43
N ASN A 93 15.52 -2.67 -3.22
CA ASN A 93 14.90 -2.91 -1.92
C ASN A 93 14.41 -1.63 -1.19
N SER A 94 14.35 -0.49 -1.88
CA SER A 94 13.84 0.76 -1.30
C SER A 94 12.34 0.70 -1.08
N ILE A 95 11.87 1.33 -0.01
CA ILE A 95 10.44 1.36 0.34
C ILE A 95 9.70 2.28 -0.62
N ILE A 96 8.69 1.74 -1.31
CA ILE A 96 7.79 2.48 -2.21
C ILE A 96 6.60 3.02 -1.40
N GLY A 97 6.06 2.21 -0.50
CA GLY A 97 4.97 2.58 0.39
C GLY A 97 4.78 1.58 1.50
N GLU A 98 3.97 1.93 2.49
CA GLU A 98 3.62 1.06 3.62
C GLU A 98 2.13 0.77 3.61
N TYR A 99 1.74 -0.37 4.16
CA TYR A 99 0.36 -0.68 4.49
C TYR A 99 0.24 -1.08 5.96
N ARG A 100 -0.96 -0.89 6.51
CA ARG A 100 -1.30 -1.26 7.87
C ARG A 100 -2.69 -1.89 7.86
N VAL A 101 -2.83 -2.99 8.59
CA VAL A 101 -4.10 -3.69 8.76
C VAL A 101 -4.49 -3.55 10.22
N PHE A 102 -5.61 -2.88 10.45
CA PHE A 102 -6.13 -2.66 11.79
C PHE A 102 -7.33 -3.55 12.01
N GLN A 103 -7.37 -4.21 13.16
CA GLN A 103 -8.54 -4.90 13.67
C GLN A 103 -9.18 -4.03 14.75
N LYS A 104 -10.46 -3.70 14.56
CA LYS A 104 -11.27 -3.13 15.63
C LYS A 104 -11.78 -4.27 16.51
N SER A 105 -11.51 -4.16 17.80
CA SER A 105 -12.10 -5.03 18.82
C SER A 105 -13.42 -4.38 19.23
N GLU A 106 -14.53 -5.09 19.01
CA GLU A 106 -15.88 -4.65 19.42
C GLU A 106 -16.11 -4.89 20.92
#